data_AF-A0A1Q7PEK6-F1
#
_entry.id   AF-A0A1Q7PEK6-F1
#
_cell.length_a   1.000
_cell.length_b   1.000
_cell.length_c   1.000
_cell.angle_alpha   90.00
_cell.angle_beta   90.00
_cell.angle_gamma   90.00
#
_symmetry.space_group_name_H-M   'P 1'
#
loop_
_entity.id
_entity.type
_entity.pdbx_description
1 polymer ?
#
loop_
_entity_poly.entity_id
_entity_poly.type
_entity_poly.pdbx_seq_one_letter_code
_entity_poly.pdbx_strand_id
1 'polypeptide(L)'
;MSPATLSIANGLNASIGDKATFGFVVQFTAGDANPTGNLQYNDHAANVKIKALSFTLLAISDGVCGANTHAKIKGSATVTGLLGVPSTQDFEVEVDDCSSTGSGPDTFKITTMGATPYIAVGPVVGGNITIHKN
;
A
#
# COMPACT_ATOMS: atom_id res chain seq x y z
N MET A 1 11.72 -8.52 8.92
CA MET A 1 11.73 -8.28 7.46
C MET A 1 12.11 -6.83 7.24
N SER A 2 13.03 -6.56 6.31
CA SER A 2 13.34 -5.19 5.87
C SER A 2 12.16 -4.65 5.05
N PRO A 3 11.79 -3.36 5.21
CA PRO A 3 10.71 -2.78 4.42
C PRO A 3 11.06 -2.71 2.92
N ALA A 4 10.05 -2.84 2.07
CA ALA A 4 10.16 -2.60 0.64
C ALA A 4 10.27 -1.10 0.36
N THR A 5 10.79 -0.74 -0.80
CA THR A 5 11.05 0.64 -1.23
C THR A 5 10.24 0.97 -2.49
N LEU A 6 9.41 2.01 -2.40
CA LEU A 6 8.68 2.60 -3.50
C LEU A 6 9.49 3.77 -4.08
N SER A 7 9.62 3.83 -5.40
CA SER A 7 9.99 5.08 -6.09
C SER A 7 8.72 5.87 -6.38
N ILE A 8 8.52 7.02 -5.75
CA ILE A 8 7.27 7.79 -5.90
C ILE A 8 7.30 8.51 -7.24
N ALA A 9 6.52 8.02 -8.20
CA ALA A 9 6.46 8.56 -9.55
C ALA A 9 5.37 9.62 -9.72
N ASN A 10 4.28 9.52 -8.95
CA ASN A 10 3.19 10.49 -8.96
C ASN A 10 2.43 10.45 -7.62
N GLY A 11 1.65 11.49 -7.33
CA GLY A 11 0.93 11.58 -6.07
C GLY A 11 0.29 12.93 -5.77
N LEU A 12 -0.37 12.97 -4.60
CA LEU A 12 -0.93 14.16 -3.96
C LEU A 12 -0.33 14.25 -2.56
N ASN A 13 0.26 15.39 -2.21
CA ASN A 13 0.97 15.62 -0.95
C ASN A 13 2.13 14.62 -0.69
N ALA A 14 2.57 13.90 -1.73
CA ALA A 14 3.70 12.98 -1.69
C ALA A 14 4.97 13.64 -2.23
N SER A 15 6.12 13.10 -1.82
CA SER A 15 7.42 13.51 -2.32
C SER A 15 7.71 12.89 -3.70
N ILE A 16 7.11 13.44 -4.75
CA ILE A 16 7.32 12.97 -6.13
C ILE A 16 8.80 13.09 -6.50
N GLY A 17 9.38 12.00 -7.03
CA GLY A 17 10.80 11.89 -7.35
C GLY A 17 11.66 11.29 -6.23
N ASP A 18 11.14 11.22 -5.01
CA ASP A 18 11.79 10.61 -3.86
C ASP A 18 11.33 9.15 -3.63
N LYS A 19 11.74 8.58 -2.50
CA LYS A 19 11.44 7.21 -2.11
C LYS A 19 10.62 7.15 -0.82
N ALA A 20 9.70 6.19 -0.78
CA ALA A 20 9.04 5.77 0.45
C ALA A 20 9.39 4.33 0.81
N THR A 21 9.24 4.00 2.08
CA THR A 21 9.35 2.62 2.56
C THR A 21 7.99 2.09 3.00
N PHE A 22 7.69 0.84 2.71
CA PHE A 22 6.44 0.21 3.11
C PHE A 22 6.60 -1.26 3.48
N GLY A 23 5.61 -1.81 4.15
CA GLY A 23 5.51 -3.23 4.44
C GLY A 23 4.11 -3.62 4.88
N PHE A 24 3.63 -4.76 4.40
CA PHE A 24 2.30 -5.25 4.75
C PHE A 24 2.24 -6.78 4.70
N VAL A 25 1.30 -7.31 5.47
CA VAL A 25 0.75 -8.66 5.33
C VAL A 25 -0.74 -8.49 5.56
N VAL A 26 -1.58 -8.88 4.61
CA VAL A 26 -3.04 -8.85 4.76
C VAL A 26 -3.58 -10.16 4.25
N GLN A 27 -4.42 -10.81 5.05
CA GLN A 27 -4.98 -12.11 4.75
C GLN A 27 -6.48 -12.13 5.06
N PHE A 28 -7.20 -12.99 4.36
CA PHE A 28 -8.62 -13.24 4.59
C PHE A 28 -8.87 -14.74 4.47
N THR A 29 -9.41 -15.33 5.53
CA THR A 29 -9.73 -16.77 5.60
C THR A 29 -11.23 -16.96 5.55
N ALA A 30 -11.69 -18.08 4.99
CA ALA A 30 -13.11 -18.42 5.01
C ALA A 30 -13.63 -18.47 6.47
N GLY A 31 -14.68 -17.70 6.74
CA GLY A 31 -15.25 -17.55 8.08
C GLY A 31 -14.81 -16.27 8.81
N ASP A 32 -13.79 -15.56 8.34
CA ASP A 32 -13.43 -14.25 8.86
C ASP A 32 -14.51 -13.23 8.50
N ALA A 33 -14.87 -12.37 9.45
CA ALA A 33 -15.78 -11.25 9.17
C ALA A 33 -15.09 -10.14 8.37
N ASN A 34 -13.78 -9.97 8.55
CA ASN A 34 -12.94 -8.95 7.90
C ASN A 34 -11.52 -9.48 7.71
N PRO A 35 -10.75 -8.94 6.73
CA PRO A 35 -9.33 -9.25 6.61
C PRO A 35 -8.54 -8.83 7.86
N THR A 36 -7.42 -9.48 8.08
CA THR A 36 -6.52 -9.21 9.21
C THR A 36 -5.08 -9.05 8.73
N GLY A 37 -4.24 -8.43 9.56
CA GLY A 37 -2.81 -8.28 9.29
C GLY A 37 -2.24 -6.94 9.72
N ASN A 38 -1.26 -6.44 8.97
CA ASN A 38 -0.59 -5.17 9.21
C ASN A 38 -0.25 -4.46 7.90
N LEU A 39 -0.23 -3.13 7.95
CA LEU A 39 0.28 -2.30 6.85
C LEU A 39 0.91 -1.03 7.43
N GLN A 40 2.11 -0.71 6.95
CA GLN A 40 2.84 0.51 7.28
C GLN A 40 3.44 1.10 6.01
N TYR A 41 3.38 2.42 5.91
CA TYR A 41 3.97 3.22 4.84
C TYR A 41 4.60 4.48 5.44
N ASN A 42 5.76 4.86 4.92
CA ASN A 42 6.50 6.05 5.35
C ASN A 42 7.15 6.74 4.15
N ASP A 43 6.65 7.92 3.83
CA ASP A 43 7.27 8.89 2.92
C ASP A 43 8.11 9.84 3.77
N HIS A 44 9.42 9.60 3.77
CA HIS A 44 10.36 10.27 4.66
C HIS A 44 10.52 11.74 4.32
N ALA A 45 10.50 12.10 3.03
CA ALA A 45 10.70 13.46 2.57
C ALA A 45 9.45 14.33 2.79
N ALA A 46 8.25 13.78 2.65
CA ALA A 46 7.01 14.48 2.97
C ALA A 46 6.66 14.45 4.47
N ASN A 47 7.43 13.72 5.29
CA ASN A 47 7.12 13.44 6.69
C ASN A 47 5.71 12.85 6.87
N VAL A 48 5.33 11.91 6.00
CA VAL A 48 4.03 11.24 6.03
C VAL A 48 4.19 9.79 6.49
N LYS A 49 3.47 9.43 7.56
CA LYS A 49 3.39 8.06 8.08
C LYS A 49 1.95 7.58 8.05
N ILE A 50 1.73 6.39 7.51
CA ILE A 50 0.43 5.74 7.45
C ILE A 50 0.56 4.36 8.07
N LYS A 51 -0.28 4.07 9.07
CA LYS A 51 -0.34 2.78 9.75
C LYS A 51 -1.77 2.30 9.82
N ALA A 52 -2.06 1.15 9.21
CA ALA A 52 -3.39 0.57 9.25
C ALA A 52 -3.83 0.23 10.68
N LEU A 53 -5.09 0.51 10.98
CA LEU A 53 -5.79 0.19 12.22
C LEU A 53 -6.74 -0.98 12.03
N SER A 54 -7.40 -1.05 10.88
CA SER A 54 -8.33 -2.12 10.50
C SER A 54 -8.31 -2.34 8.99
N PHE A 55 -8.81 -3.49 8.56
CA PHE A 55 -9.01 -3.83 7.16
C PHE A 55 -10.48 -4.20 6.96
N THR A 56 -11.05 -3.77 5.84
CA THR A 56 -12.44 -4.04 5.46
C THR A 56 -12.54 -4.76 4.12
N LEU A 57 -11.47 -4.74 3.32
CA LEU A 57 -11.40 -5.43 2.04
C LEU A 57 -9.99 -5.97 1.78
N LEU A 58 -9.94 -7.22 1.32
CA LEU A 58 -8.84 -7.78 0.54
C LEU A 58 -9.48 -8.47 -0.66
N ALA A 59 -9.25 -7.94 -1.85
CA ALA A 59 -9.72 -8.53 -3.10
C ALA A 59 -8.53 -8.82 -4.00
N ILE A 60 -8.39 -10.07 -4.43
CA ILE A 60 -7.40 -10.51 -5.41
C ILE A 60 -8.09 -10.70 -6.74
N SER A 61 -7.53 -10.15 -7.81
CA SER A 61 -8.07 -10.21 -9.15
C SER A 61 -6.96 -10.25 -10.20
N ASP A 62 -7.36 -10.38 -11.46
CA ASP A 62 -6.44 -10.20 -12.58
C ASP A 62 -5.91 -8.75 -12.59
N GLY A 63 -4.62 -8.62 -12.88
CA GLY A 63 -3.91 -7.34 -12.96
C GLY A 63 -3.28 -7.14 -14.33
N VAL A 64 -2.51 -6.06 -14.45
CA VAL A 64 -1.78 -5.74 -15.68
C VAL A 64 -0.71 -6.79 -16.05
N CYS A 65 -0.32 -7.62 -15.09
CA CYS A 65 0.73 -8.64 -15.23
C CYS A 65 0.20 -10.08 -15.30
N GLY A 66 -1.13 -10.28 -15.29
CA GLY A 66 -1.75 -11.58 -15.49
C GLY A 66 -2.83 -11.93 -14.46
N ALA A 67 -3.18 -13.21 -14.43
CA ALA A 67 -4.25 -13.68 -13.57
C ALA A 67 -3.85 -13.68 -12.09
N ASN A 68 -4.71 -13.16 -11.21
CA ASN A 68 -4.47 -13.05 -9.76
C ASN A 68 -3.20 -12.26 -9.37
N THR A 69 -2.71 -11.36 -10.22
CA THR A 69 -1.52 -10.53 -9.94
C THR A 69 -1.86 -9.17 -9.34
N HIS A 70 -3.14 -8.85 -9.14
CA HIS A 70 -3.57 -7.59 -8.54
C HIS A 70 -4.24 -7.82 -7.19
N ALA A 71 -3.95 -6.94 -6.23
CA ALA A 71 -4.69 -6.89 -4.97
C ALA A 71 -5.13 -5.48 -4.61
N LYS A 72 -6.38 -5.38 -4.15
CA LYS A 72 -6.96 -4.17 -3.55
C LYS A 72 -7.21 -4.40 -2.07
N ILE A 73 -6.67 -3.52 -1.24
CA ILE A 73 -6.78 -3.53 0.22
C ILE A 73 -7.46 -2.22 0.66
N LYS A 74 -8.47 -2.31 1.53
CA LYS A 74 -9.11 -1.12 2.13
C LYS A 74 -9.21 -1.26 3.65
N GLY A 75 -9.30 -0.12 4.31
CA GLY A 75 -9.53 -0.08 5.75
C GLY A 75 -9.41 1.33 6.32
N SER A 76 -9.10 1.40 7.61
CA SER A 76 -8.80 2.66 8.29
C SER A 76 -7.35 2.68 8.76
N ALA A 77 -6.73 3.86 8.81
CA ALA A 77 -5.35 4.05 9.22
C ALA A 77 -5.19 5.29 10.08
N THR A 78 -4.20 5.27 10.96
CA THR A 78 -3.62 6.50 11.51
C THR A 78 -2.71 7.10 10.45
N VAL A 79 -2.97 8.36 10.12
CA VAL A 79 -2.18 9.15 9.18
C VAL A 79 -1.59 10.33 9.93
N THR A 80 -0.26 10.40 9.96
CA THR A 80 0.49 11.55 10.46
C THR A 80 1.11 12.24 9.25
N GLY A 81 0.61 13.44 8.92
CA GLY A 81 1.17 14.27 7.85
C GLY A 81 2.18 15.30 8.34
N LEU A 82 2.49 16.29 7.50
CA LEU A 82 3.51 17.33 7.74
C LEU A 82 3.38 18.03 9.11
N LEU A 83 2.16 18.30 9.56
CA LEU A 83 1.90 18.98 10.84
C LEU A 83 2.14 18.10 12.07
N GLY A 84 2.44 16.80 11.88
CA GLY A 84 2.74 15.87 12.97
C GLY A 84 1.54 15.44 13.82
N VAL A 85 0.35 15.99 13.58
CA VAL A 85 -0.89 15.62 14.28
C VAL A 85 -1.51 14.39 13.62
N PRO A 86 -1.63 13.25 14.32
CA PRO A 86 -2.25 12.06 13.75
C PRO A 86 -3.77 12.24 13.58
N SER A 87 -4.33 11.71 12.49
CA SER A 87 -5.77 11.60 12.27
C SER A 87 -6.13 10.20 11.78
N THR A 88 -7.33 9.72 12.13
CA THR A 88 -7.87 8.48 11.55
C THR A 88 -8.51 8.80 10.21
N GLN A 89 -8.11 8.07 9.17
CA GLN A 89 -8.58 8.25 7.81
C GLN A 89 -8.83 6.89 7.15
N ASP A 90 -9.72 6.86 6.18
CA ASP A 90 -9.86 5.68 5.32
C ASP A 90 -8.66 5.59 4.39
N PHE A 91 -8.26 4.37 4.04
CA PHE A 91 -7.23 4.14 3.06
C PHE A 91 -7.62 3.06 2.04
N GLU A 92 -7.00 3.17 0.87
CA GLU A 92 -6.98 2.15 -0.17
C GLU A 92 -5.53 1.93 -0.61
N VAL A 93 -5.15 0.67 -0.76
CA VAL A 93 -3.89 0.24 -1.36
C VAL A 93 -4.19 -0.67 -2.54
N GLU A 94 -3.53 -0.39 -3.66
CA GLU A 94 -3.57 -1.19 -4.88
C GLU A 94 -2.14 -1.61 -5.21
N VAL A 95 -1.95 -2.89 -5.50
CA VAL A 95 -0.64 -3.45 -5.84
C VAL A 95 -0.74 -4.39 -7.02
N ASP A 96 0.31 -4.41 -7.84
CA ASP A 96 0.52 -5.45 -8.85
C ASP A 96 1.81 -6.22 -8.57
N ASP A 97 1.69 -7.55 -8.49
CA ASP A 97 2.81 -8.50 -8.39
C ASP A 97 3.25 -8.92 -9.80
N CYS A 98 4.09 -8.08 -10.40
CA CYS A 98 4.57 -8.26 -11.76
C CYS A 98 5.89 -9.03 -11.82
N SER A 99 6.69 -8.95 -10.75
CA SER A 99 8.00 -9.58 -10.69
C SER A 99 7.89 -11.11 -10.67
N SER A 100 6.85 -11.67 -10.05
CA SER A 100 6.58 -13.12 -10.04
C SER A 100 6.28 -13.69 -11.43
N THR A 101 5.79 -12.88 -12.36
CA THR A 101 5.48 -13.29 -13.75
C THR A 101 6.58 -12.94 -14.74
N GLY A 102 7.59 -12.17 -14.32
CA GLY A 102 8.63 -11.64 -15.21
C GLY A 102 8.15 -10.50 -16.12
N SER A 103 6.98 -9.92 -15.86
CA SER A 103 6.36 -8.88 -16.71
C SER A 103 6.85 -7.46 -16.42
N GLY A 104 7.60 -7.26 -15.33
CA GLY A 104 8.12 -5.95 -14.92
C GLY A 104 8.31 -5.84 -13.40
N PRO A 105 8.66 -4.65 -12.89
CA PRO A 105 8.69 -4.41 -11.46
C PRO A 105 7.28 -4.40 -10.87
N ASP A 106 7.14 -4.79 -9.61
CA ASP A 106 5.89 -4.64 -8.88
C ASP A 106 5.49 -3.17 -8.78
N THR A 107 4.20 -2.89 -8.66
CA THR A 107 3.68 -1.54 -8.46
C THR A 107 2.99 -1.43 -7.10
N PHE A 108 3.08 -0.25 -6.51
CA PHE A 108 2.38 0.06 -5.28
C PHE A 108 1.73 1.43 -5.38
N LYS A 109 0.46 1.50 -4.98
CA LYS A 109 -0.30 2.74 -4.81
C LYS A 109 -0.97 2.73 -3.45
N ILE A 110 -0.87 3.86 -2.74
CA ILE A 110 -1.63 4.12 -1.52
C ILE A 110 -2.41 5.42 -1.67
N THR A 111 -3.63 5.43 -1.16
CA THR A 111 -4.51 6.60 -1.11
C THR A 111 -5.14 6.68 0.28
N THR A 112 -5.14 7.87 0.89
CA THR A 112 -5.90 8.14 2.12
C THR A 112 -6.93 9.23 1.87
N MET A 113 -8.09 9.09 2.50
CA MET A 113 -9.22 10.01 2.40
C MET A 113 -9.58 10.53 3.78
N GLY A 114 -9.63 11.85 3.94
CA GLY A 114 -9.98 12.50 5.20
C GLY A 114 -9.24 13.82 5.39
N ALA A 115 -8.86 14.11 6.64
CA ALA A 115 -8.31 15.40 7.03
C ALA A 115 -6.97 15.75 6.36
N THR A 116 -6.13 14.77 6.04
CA THR A 116 -4.88 14.96 5.30
C THR A 116 -4.82 13.95 4.16
N PRO A 117 -5.50 14.24 3.03
CA PRO A 117 -5.52 13.34 1.89
C PRO A 117 -4.12 13.18 1.34
N TYR A 118 -3.78 11.95 0.96
CA TYR A 118 -2.45 11.60 0.46
C TYR A 118 -2.57 10.55 -0.61
N ILE A 119 -1.79 10.68 -1.69
CA ILE A 119 -1.68 9.69 -2.74
C ILE A 119 -0.21 9.54 -3.08
N ALA A 120 0.29 8.30 -3.14
CA ALA A 120 1.58 8.00 -3.74
C ALA A 120 1.47 6.75 -4.59
N VAL A 121 2.10 6.77 -5.77
CA VAL A 121 2.14 5.65 -6.71
C VAL A 121 3.50 5.55 -7.39
N GLY A 122 3.92 4.33 -7.69
CA GLY A 122 5.09 4.08 -8.52
C GLY A 122 5.59 2.63 -8.46
N PRO A 123 6.75 2.36 -9.09
CA PRO A 123 7.35 1.03 -9.08
C PRO A 123 8.07 0.75 -7.75
N VAL A 124 8.07 -0.51 -7.35
CA VAL A 124 8.88 -1.03 -6.24
C VAL A 124 10.30 -1.23 -6.74
N VAL A 125 11.26 -0.55 -6.11
CA VAL A 125 12.68 -0.52 -6.51
C VAL A 125 13.60 -1.23 -5.50
N GLY A 126 13.03 -1.81 -4.46
CA GLY A 126 13.75 -2.64 -3.48
C GLY A 126 12.77 -3.46 -2.63
N GLY A 127 13.10 -4.73 -2.37
CA GLY A 127 12.12 -5.70 -1.87
C GLY A 127 11.18 -6.18 -2.98
N ASN A 128 10.09 -6.84 -2.60
CA ASN A 128 9.09 -7.38 -3.52
C ASN A 128 7.71 -7.40 -2.88
N ILE A 129 6.69 -7.47 -3.72
CA ILE A 129 5.31 -7.81 -3.35
C ILE A 129 5.09 -9.27 -3.74
N THR A 130 4.26 -9.98 -2.98
CA THR A 130 3.85 -11.34 -3.35
C THR A 130 2.38 -11.50 -3.04
N ILE A 131 1.62 -11.97 -4.02
CA ILE A 131 0.21 -12.32 -3.85
C ILE A 131 0.09 -13.84 -3.82
N HIS A 132 -0.42 -14.35 -2.70
CA HIS A 132 -0.75 -15.77 -2.55
C HIS A 132 -2.26 -15.94 -2.64
N LYS A 133 -2.69 -16.91 -3.47
CA LYS A 133 -4.05 -17.41 -3.42
C LYS A 133 -4.10 -18.59 -2.45
N ASN A 134 -5.02 -18.54 -1.50
CA ASN A 134 -5.36 -19.69 -0.66
C ASN A 134 -6.10 -20.75 -1.48
#